data_AF-A0A4P9Y6E2-F1
#
_entry.id   AF-A0A4P9Y6E2-F1
#
_cell.length_a   1.000
_cell.length_b   1.000
_cell.length_c   1.000
_cell.angle_alpha   90.00
_cell.angle_beta   90.00
_cell.angle_gamma   90.00
#
_symmetry.space_group_name_H-M   'P 1'
#
loop_
_entity.id
_entity.type
_entity.pdbx_description
1 polymer ?
#
loop_
_entity_poly.entity_id
_entity_poly.type
_entity_poly.pdbx_seq_one_letter_code
_entity_poly.pdbx_strand_id
1 'polypeptide(L)'
;MGGKSTFLRQNALITLLAQIGSYVPADQATISIADALFTRIGAADNLAQDQSTFLVEMLETAHILKTATPNSMVIMDEVGRGTSIADGFALASATLHYLSRNLGCRTFFATHFHEL
;
A
#
# COMPACT_ATOMS: atom_id res chain seq x y z
N MET A 1 3.77 -15.97 10.38
CA MET A 1 2.68 -15.68 9.41
C MET A 1 1.48 -15.15 10.20
N GLY A 2 1.24 -13.83 10.18
CA GLY A 2 0.15 -13.19 10.95
C GLY A 2 -1.05 -12.74 10.10
N GLY A 3 -1.14 -13.19 8.84
CA GLY A 3 -2.25 -12.86 7.95
C GLY A 3 -2.27 -11.43 7.38
N LYS A 4 -1.33 -10.55 7.74
CA LYS A 4 -1.28 -9.13 7.27
C LYS A 4 -1.43 -9.01 5.75
N SER A 5 -0.51 -9.58 4.97
CA SER A 5 -0.57 -9.46 3.51
C SER A 5 -1.82 -10.12 2.89
N THR A 6 -2.36 -11.17 3.52
CA THR A 6 -3.66 -11.76 3.11
C THR A 6 -4.80 -10.78 3.35
N PHE A 7 -4.82 -10.13 4.52
CA PHE A 7 -5.80 -9.11 4.86
C PHE A 7 -5.72 -7.89 3.92
N LEU A 8 -4.52 -7.48 3.53
CA LEU A 8 -4.35 -6.40 2.56
C LEU A 8 -4.93 -6.79 1.18
N ARG A 9 -4.53 -7.95 0.66
CA ARG A 9 -4.94 -8.42 -0.67
C ARG A 9 -6.45 -8.66 -0.76
N GLN A 10 -7.09 -9.22 0.27
CA GLN A 10 -8.54 -9.45 0.23
C GLN A 10 -9.32 -8.13 0.08
N ASN A 11 -8.87 -7.05 0.73
CA ASN A 11 -9.56 -5.75 0.66
C ASN A 11 -9.45 -5.16 -0.76
N ALA A 12 -8.27 -5.26 -1.40
CA ALA A 12 -8.13 -4.85 -2.80
C ALA A 12 -9.01 -5.66 -3.76
N LEU A 13 -9.06 -6.99 -3.58
CA LEU A 13 -9.87 -7.88 -4.41
C LEU A 13 -11.37 -7.62 -4.24
N ILE A 14 -11.83 -7.40 -3.00
CA ILE A 14 -13.23 -7.05 -2.71
C ILE A 14 -13.62 -5.74 -3.41
N THR A 15 -12.77 -4.71 -3.34
CA THR A 15 -13.00 -3.43 -4.04
C THR A 15 -13.10 -3.61 -5.55
N LEU A 16 -12.20 -4.42 -6.14
CA LEU A 16 -12.20 -4.71 -7.57
C LEU A 16 -13.49 -5.46 -7.99
N LEU A 17 -13.84 -6.52 -7.27
CA LEU A 17 -15.04 -7.33 -7.54
C LEU A 17 -16.32 -6.47 -7.49
N ALA A 18 -16.43 -5.59 -6.49
CA ALA A 18 -17.57 -4.69 -6.38
C ALA A 18 -17.66 -3.72 -7.57
N GLN A 19 -16.53 -3.14 -8.00
CA GLN A 19 -16.51 -2.17 -9.10
C GLN A 19 -16.72 -2.78 -10.50
N ILE A 20 -16.46 -4.08 -10.67
CA ILE A 20 -16.81 -4.79 -11.91
C ILE A 20 -18.27 -5.31 -11.91
N GLY A 21 -19.03 -5.04 -10.84
CA GLY A 21 -20.42 -5.48 -10.69
C GLY A 21 -20.58 -6.95 -10.28
N SER A 22 -19.55 -7.56 -9.68
CA SER A 22 -19.60 -8.93 -9.17
C SER A 22 -20.08 -8.97 -7.72
N TYR A 23 -20.58 -10.14 -7.28
CA TYR A 23 -20.71 -10.42 -5.86
C TYR A 23 -19.34 -10.44 -5.19
N VAL A 24 -19.30 -10.04 -3.92
CA VAL A 24 -18.06 -10.03 -3.12
C VAL A 24 -18.11 -11.12 -2.04
N PRO A 25 -16.95 -11.68 -1.64
CA PRO A 25 -16.88 -12.70 -0.60
C PRO A 25 -17.01 -12.08 0.81
N ALA A 26 -18.21 -11.63 1.16
CA ALA A 26 -18.56 -11.11 2.49
C ALA A 26 -20.06 -11.31 2.77
N ASP A 27 -20.43 -11.45 4.04
CA ASP A 27 -21.84 -11.53 4.45
C ASP A 27 -22.60 -10.23 4.10
N GLN A 28 -21.92 -9.08 4.23
CA GLN A 28 -22.39 -7.77 3.80
C GLN A 28 -21.18 -6.88 3.45
N ALA A 29 -21.30 -6.04 2.42
CA ALA A 29 -20.27 -5.06 2.07
C ALA A 29 -20.87 -3.74 1.59
N THR A 30 -20.29 -2.62 2.02
CA THR A 30 -20.54 -1.28 1.47
C THR A 30 -19.19 -0.68 1.11
N ILE A 31 -18.99 -0.41 -0.18
CA ILE A 31 -17.67 -0.09 -0.74
C ILE A 31 -17.77 1.22 -1.51
N SER A 32 -16.95 2.20 -1.16
CA SER A 32 -16.85 3.45 -1.92
C SER A 32 -16.03 3.23 -3.20
N ILE A 33 -16.42 3.90 -4.29
CA ILE A 33 -15.73 3.81 -5.58
C ILE A 33 -14.30 4.34 -5.42
N ALA A 34 -13.32 3.52 -5.75
CA ALA A 34 -11.92 3.88 -5.95
C ALA A 34 -11.68 4.21 -7.42
N ASP A 35 -11.07 5.35 -7.68
CA ASP A 35 -10.62 5.75 -9.02
C ASP A 35 -9.37 4.96 -9.46
N ALA A 36 -8.53 4.58 -8.51
CA ALA A 36 -7.38 3.71 -8.71
C ALA A 36 -7.07 2.86 -7.46
N LEU A 37 -6.51 1.67 -7.71
CA LEU A 37 -5.95 0.78 -6.69
C LEU A 37 -4.43 0.79 -6.83
N PHE A 38 -3.74 1.27 -5.80
CA PHE A 38 -2.28 1.25 -5.73
C PHE A 38 -1.81 0.23 -4.70
N THR A 39 -0.79 -0.55 -5.05
CA THR A 39 -0.23 -1.55 -4.15
C THR A 39 1.29 -1.50 -4.18
N ARG A 40 1.88 -1.30 -3.01
CA ARG A 40 3.25 -1.72 -2.70
C ARG A 40 3.14 -2.89 -1.74
N ILE A 41 3.12 -4.10 -2.28
CA ILE A 41 3.16 -5.35 -1.49
C ILE A 41 4.37 -6.11 -2.00
N GLY A 42 5.41 -6.20 -1.15
CA GLY A 42 6.70 -6.88 -1.36
C GLY A 42 7.02 -7.38 -2.77
N ALA A 43 8.11 -6.86 -3.36
CA ALA A 43 8.63 -7.35 -4.63
C ALA A 43 8.97 -8.84 -4.54
N ALA A 44 8.44 -9.64 -5.47
CA ALA A 44 9.15 -10.84 -5.87
C ALA A 44 10.45 -10.38 -6.56
N ASP A 45 11.58 -10.97 -6.19
CA ASP A 45 12.90 -10.59 -6.68
C ASP A 45 12.90 -10.31 -8.19
N ASN A 46 13.20 -9.07 -8.57
CA ASN A 46 13.51 -8.75 -9.95
C ASN A 46 15.04 -8.69 -10.10
N LEU A 47 15.66 -9.88 -10.09
CA LEU A 47 17.09 -10.11 -10.28
C LEU A 47 17.62 -9.59 -11.65
N ALA A 48 16.75 -9.12 -12.54
CA ALA A 48 17.07 -8.84 -13.93
C ALA A 48 17.50 -7.39 -14.23
N GLN A 49 17.46 -6.45 -13.28
CA GLN A 49 17.63 -5.01 -13.57
C GLN A 49 18.81 -4.27 -12.90
N ASP A 50 19.72 -4.95 -12.19
CA ASP A 50 20.87 -4.33 -11.49
C ASP A 50 20.49 -3.16 -10.55
N GLN A 51 19.24 -3.09 -10.09
CA GLN A 51 18.75 -2.08 -9.16
C GLN A 51 18.65 -2.66 -7.75
N SER A 52 18.97 -1.86 -6.74
CA SER A 52 18.78 -2.26 -5.35
C SER A 52 17.29 -2.40 -5.04
N THR A 53 16.92 -3.41 -4.26
CA THR A 53 15.53 -3.63 -3.82
C THR A 53 14.93 -2.39 -3.16
N PHE A 54 15.75 -1.66 -2.40
CA PHE A 54 15.34 -0.41 -1.76
C PHE A 54 15.05 0.71 -2.77
N LEU A 55 15.86 0.84 -3.83
CA LEU A 55 15.58 1.83 -4.89
C LEU A 55 14.24 1.55 -5.57
N VAL A 56 13.98 0.30 -5.95
CA VAL A 56 12.70 -0.10 -6.58
C VAL A 56 11.53 0.21 -5.65
N GLU A 57 11.64 -0.14 -4.37
CA GLU A 57 10.63 0.17 -3.35
C GLU A 57 10.35 1.68 -3.25
N MET A 58 11.39 2.51 -3.26
CA MET A 58 11.24 3.96 -3.19
C MET A 58 10.66 4.56 -4.46
N LEU A 59 10.99 4.02 -5.63
CA LEU A 59 10.39 4.43 -6.91
C LEU A 59 8.90 4.09 -6.98
N GLU A 60 8.51 2.89 -6.54
CA GLU A 60 7.11 2.49 -6.40
C GLU A 60 6.37 3.42 -5.44
N THR A 61 6.95 3.68 -4.26
CA THR A 61 6.37 4.59 -3.26
C THR A 61 6.20 5.99 -3.83
N ALA A 62 7.22 6.53 -4.52
CA ALA A 62 7.17 7.84 -5.15
C ALA A 62 6.10 7.91 -6.25
N HIS A 63 5.95 6.86 -7.04
CA HIS A 63 4.90 6.78 -8.06
C HIS A 63 3.50 6.86 -7.42
N ILE A 64 3.26 6.06 -6.37
CA ILE A 64 1.98 6.07 -5.65
C ILE A 64 1.68 7.46 -5.09
N LEU A 65 2.65 8.09 -4.39
CA LEU A 65 2.47 9.41 -3.79
C LEU A 65 2.19 10.51 -4.83
N LYS A 66 2.72 10.38 -6.05
CA LYS A 66 2.54 11.35 -7.13
C LYS A 66 1.21 11.19 -7.88
N THR A 67 0.67 9.98 -7.94
CA THR A 67 -0.48 9.64 -8.80
C THR A 67 -1.76 9.40 -8.01
N ALA A 68 -1.67 8.99 -6.74
CA ALA A 68 -2.85 8.78 -5.92
C ALA A 68 -3.67 10.06 -5.71
N THR A 69 -4.99 9.91 -5.73
CA THR A 69 -5.95 10.97 -5.45
C THR A 69 -6.64 10.71 -4.10
N PRO A 70 -7.41 11.67 -3.57
CA PRO A 70 -8.23 11.45 -2.37
C PRO A 70 -9.22 10.28 -2.50
N ASN A 71 -9.64 9.92 -3.72
CA ASN A 71 -10.58 8.82 -3.96
C ASN A 71 -9.88 7.47 -4.13
N SER A 72 -8.55 7.46 -4.27
CA SER A 72 -7.78 6.24 -4.49
C SER A 72 -7.76 5.36 -3.24
N MET A 73 -7.54 4.06 -3.47
CA MET A 73 -7.27 3.10 -2.43
C MET A 73 -5.80 2.65 -2.54
N VAL A 74 -5.06 2.84 -1.45
CA VAL A 74 -3.61 2.60 -1.39
C VAL A 74 -3.32 1.50 -0.39
N ILE A 75 -2.44 0.58 -0.77
CA ILE A 75 -1.90 -0.45 0.11
C ILE A 75 -0.38 -0.31 0.16
N MET A 76 0.15 -0.13 1.36
CA MET A 76 1.58 -0.09 1.65
C MET A 76 1.93 -1.22 2.62
N ASP A 77 2.83 -2.11 2.22
CA ASP A 77 3.35 -3.22 3.05
C ASP A 77 4.85 -3.01 3.29
N GLU A 78 5.23 -2.84 4.55
CA GLU A 78 6.61 -2.80 5.05
C GLU A 78 7.53 -1.78 4.35
N VAL A 79 7.04 -0.55 4.14
CA VAL A 79 7.83 0.57 3.58
C VAL A 79 8.97 0.95 4.55
N GLY A 80 10.16 1.18 4.01
CA GLY A 80 11.34 1.61 4.75
C GLY A 80 12.19 0.48 5.33
N ARG A 81 11.86 -0.79 5.05
CA ARG A 81 12.60 -1.95 5.59
C ARG A 81 14.03 -2.09 5.05
N GLY A 82 14.29 -1.59 3.83
CA GLY A 82 15.57 -1.78 3.13
C GLY A 82 16.71 -0.82 3.52
N THR A 83 16.56 -0.05 4.61
CA THR A 83 17.54 0.95 5.05
C THR A 83 17.74 0.92 6.58
N SER A 84 18.47 1.90 7.14
CA SER A 84 18.65 2.04 8.58
C SER A 84 17.30 2.17 9.30
N ILE A 85 17.21 1.71 10.55
CA ILE A 85 15.95 1.73 11.33
C ILE A 85 15.41 3.17 11.45
N ALA A 86 16.29 4.14 11.71
CA ALA A 86 15.91 5.54 11.86
C ALA A 86 15.39 6.13 10.54
N ASP A 87 16.09 5.88 9.43
CA ASP A 87 15.67 6.37 8.11
C ASP A 87 14.39 5.68 7.64
N GLY A 88 14.29 4.37 7.87
CA GLY A 88 13.11 3.57 7.53
C GLY A 88 11.86 4.04 8.27
N PHE A 89 12.00 4.30 9.57
CA PHE A 89 10.93 4.87 10.38
C PHE A 89 10.51 6.26 9.88
N ALA A 90 11.49 7.14 9.62
CA ALA A 90 11.22 8.48 9.12
C ALA A 90 10.48 8.46 7.78
N LEU A 91 10.92 7.61 6.85
CA LEU A 91 10.28 7.43 5.55
C LEU A 91 8.86 6.86 5.67
N ALA A 92 8.67 5.81 6.46
CA ALA A 92 7.36 5.21 6.68
C ALA A 92 6.39 6.21 7.32
N SER A 93 6.84 6.95 8.33
CA SER A 93 6.07 7.97 9.03
C SER A 93 5.65 9.12 8.11
N ALA A 94 6.61 9.68 7.36
CA ALA A 94 6.33 10.76 6.42
C ALA A 94 5.37 10.31 5.30
N THR A 95 5.55 9.09 4.78
CA THR A 95 4.68 8.51 3.75
C THR A 95 3.26 8.32 4.27
N LEU A 96 3.08 7.72 5.45
CA LEU A 96 1.77 7.53 6.06
C LEU A 96 1.08 8.86 6.37
N HIS A 97 1.83 9.83 6.90
CA HIS A 97 1.31 11.17 7.15
C HIS A 97 0.81 11.83 5.86
N TYR A 98 1.60 11.78 4.79
CA TYR A 98 1.22 12.37 3.51
C TYR A 98 -0.06 11.71 2.92
N LEU A 99 -0.11 10.38 2.89
CA LEU A 99 -1.27 9.64 2.39
C LEU A 99 -2.54 9.96 3.18
N SER A 100 -2.45 9.98 4.51
CA SER A 100 -3.62 10.13 5.39
C SER A 100 -4.05 11.58 5.63
N ARG A 101 -3.12 12.55 5.62
CA ARG A 101 -3.41 13.94 5.97
C ARG A 101 -3.37 14.89 4.78
N ASN A 102 -2.41 14.72 3.87
CA ASN A 102 -2.26 15.61 2.72
C ASN A 102 -3.16 15.17 1.56
N LEU A 103 -3.10 13.89 1.19
CA LEU A 103 -3.99 13.32 0.17
C LEU A 103 -5.36 12.95 0.74
N GLY A 104 -5.41 12.43 1.97
CA GLY A 104 -6.65 11.99 2.60
C GLY A 104 -7.25 10.75 1.93
N CYS A 105 -6.41 9.91 1.30
CA CYS A 105 -6.87 8.73 0.58
C CYS A 105 -7.01 7.51 1.49
N ARG A 106 -7.85 6.56 1.09
CA ARG A 106 -8.09 5.32 1.85
C ARG A 106 -6.83 4.46 1.79
N THR A 107 -6.13 4.36 2.92
CA THR A 107 -4.82 3.69 2.97
C THR A 107 -4.83 2.54 3.97
N PHE A 108 -4.40 1.36 3.52
CA PHE A 108 -3.95 0.30 4.41
C PHE A 108 -2.42 0.33 4.50
N PHE A 109 -1.88 0.45 5.71
CA PHE A 109 -0.45 0.54 5.95
C PHE A 109 -0.02 -0.54 6.93
N ALA A 110 0.72 -1.55 6.46
CA ALA A 110 1.28 -2.61 7.29
C ALA A 110 2.75 -2.33 7.57
N THR A 111 3.13 -2.38 8.84
CA THR A 111 4.50 -2.08 9.29
C THR A 111 4.90 -2.93 10.49
N HIS A 112 6.21 -2.97 10.77
CA HIS A 112 6.78 -3.49 12.02
C HIS A 112 7.23 -2.38 12.97
N PHE A 113 7.19 -1.12 12.52
CA PHE A 113 7.41 0.03 13.39
C PHE A 113 6.19 0.18 14.30
N HIS A 114 6.35 -0.16 15.58
CA HIS A 114 5.26 -0.15 16.56
C HIS A 114 4.85 1.25 16.98
N GLU A 115 5.71 2.23 16.71
CA GLU A 115 5.52 3.64 17.02
C GLU A 115 4.63 4.36 15.98
N LEU A 116 4.31 3.70 14.86
CA LEU A 116 3.36 4.16 13.82
C LEU A 116 1.98 3.51 14.03
#